data_AF-A0A3Q9RN88-F1
#
_entry.id   AF-A0A3Q9RN88-F1
#
_cell.length_a   1.000
_cell.length_b   1.000
_cell.length_c   1.000
_cell.angle_alpha   90.00
_cell.angle_beta   90.00
_cell.angle_gamma   90.00
#
_symmetry.space_group_name_H-M   'P 1'
#
loop_
_entity.id
_entity.type
_entity.pdbx_description
1 polymer ?
#
loop_
_entity_poly.entity_id
_entity_poly.type
_entity_poly.pdbx_seq_one_letter_code
_entity_poly.pdbx_strand_id
1 'polypeptide(L)'
;MTNKEKSAELVSKYVHVFNCPLCNSPMEVVDLRSLICLNNHTFDFAKQGYVNLMTRSTNSHYDKKLFEARHKIITESDLYGLLHQRISEVINENIETSNNEIMIFDAGCGEGSHLNMILDKCKNEAMIGLGLDISKEGILMAAKNYRKLIWFVGDLAKSPLVD
;
A
#
# COMPACT_ATOMS: atom_id res chain seq x y z
N MET A 1 0.61 -3.00 20.92
CA MET A 1 1.08 -3.33 19.56
C MET A 1 1.55 -2.07 18.84
N THR A 2 2.80 -2.05 18.38
CA THR A 2 3.41 -0.93 17.65
C THR A 2 2.86 -0.81 16.22
N ASN A 3 3.09 0.31 15.52
CA ASN A 3 2.62 0.47 14.13
C ASN A 3 3.21 -0.59 13.18
N LYS A 4 4.47 -0.96 13.38
CA LYS A 4 5.11 -2.03 12.59
C LYS A 4 4.46 -3.40 12.83
N GLU A 5 4.14 -3.73 14.09
CA GLU A 5 3.49 -5.00 14.43
C GLU A 5 2.07 -5.07 13.86
N LYS A 6 1.31 -3.97 13.93
CA LYS A 6 -0.04 -3.88 13.31
C LYS A 6 0.01 -4.07 11.81
N SER A 7 1.00 -3.47 11.15
CA SER A 7 1.22 -3.65 9.71
C SER A 7 1.64 -5.09 9.38
N ALA A 8 2.52 -5.69 10.20
CA ALA A 8 2.93 -7.08 10.02
C ALA A 8 1.77 -8.06 10.20
N GLU A 9 0.90 -7.84 11.18
CA GLU A 9 -0.33 -8.63 11.36
C GLU A 9 -1.27 -8.48 10.15
N LEU A 10 -1.47 -7.25 9.67
CA LEU A 10 -2.28 -6.98 8.49
C LEU A 10 -1.71 -7.66 7.24
N VAL A 11 -0.41 -7.53 6.98
CA VAL A 11 0.26 -8.17 5.84
C VAL A 11 0.22 -9.69 5.97
N SER A 12 0.36 -10.24 7.17
CA SER A 12 0.27 -11.69 7.42
C SER A 12 -1.06 -12.27 6.94
N LYS A 13 -2.17 -11.56 7.19
CA LYS A 13 -3.51 -11.96 6.71
C LYS A 13 -3.59 -12.09 5.19
N TYR A 14 -2.91 -11.21 4.47
CA TYR A 14 -2.91 -11.17 3.00
C TYR A 14 -1.63 -11.73 2.38
N VAL A 15 -0.79 -12.44 3.14
CA VAL A 15 0.57 -12.77 2.68
C VAL A 15 0.57 -13.69 1.45
N HIS A 16 -0.51 -14.46 1.27
CA HIS A 16 -0.73 -15.36 0.15
C HIS A 16 -0.80 -14.64 -1.21
N VAL A 17 -1.07 -13.33 -1.24
CA VAL A 17 -1.06 -12.54 -2.48
C VAL A 17 0.33 -11.96 -2.81
N PHE A 18 1.34 -12.21 -1.97
CA PHE A 18 2.67 -11.62 -2.13
C PHE A 18 3.74 -12.64 -2.55
N ASN A 19 4.51 -12.26 -3.56
CA ASN A 19 5.73 -12.91 -3.98
C ASN A 19 6.94 -11.99 -3.79
N CYS A 20 8.10 -12.61 -3.57
CA CYS A 20 9.35 -11.89 -3.44
C CYS A 20 9.72 -11.19 -4.76
N PRO A 21 9.93 -9.87 -4.78
CA PRO A 21 10.26 -9.14 -6.02
C PRO A 21 11.66 -9.46 -6.57
N LEU A 22 12.45 -10.28 -5.86
CA LEU A 22 13.79 -10.68 -6.27
C LEU A 22 13.84 -12.08 -6.88
N CYS A 23 13.00 -13.01 -6.41
CA CYS A 23 13.05 -14.41 -6.83
C CYS A 23 11.68 -15.03 -7.12
N ASN A 24 10.61 -14.24 -7.04
CA ASN A 24 9.22 -14.64 -7.25
C ASN A 24 8.74 -15.81 -6.38
N SER A 25 9.40 -16.04 -5.25
CA SER A 25 9.01 -17.11 -4.32
C SER A 25 7.97 -16.60 -3.32
N PRO A 26 7.05 -17.47 -2.85
CA PRO A 26 6.10 -17.13 -1.79
C PRO A 26 6.79 -16.53 -0.58
N MET A 27 6.05 -15.67 0.12
CA MET A 27 6.53 -14.96 1.30
C MET A 27 5.71 -15.33 2.56
N GLU A 28 6.31 -15.09 3.72
CA GLU A 28 5.69 -15.22 5.02
C GLU A 28 6.09 -14.05 5.92
N VAL A 29 5.22 -13.70 6.87
CA VAL A 29 5.56 -12.74 7.93
C VAL A 29 6.11 -13.50 9.13
N VAL A 30 7.34 -13.20 9.52
CA VAL A 30 8.04 -13.81 10.65
C VAL A 30 8.17 -12.81 11.80
N ASP A 31 7.86 -13.27 13.02
CA ASP A 31 7.98 -12.54 14.29
C ASP A 31 7.29 -11.17 14.33
N LEU A 32 6.25 -10.96 13.52
CA LEU A 32 5.60 -9.65 13.31
C LEU A 32 6.60 -8.53 12.99
N ARG A 33 7.73 -8.89 12.35
CA ARG A 33 8.88 -8.01 12.15
C ARG A 33 9.37 -7.97 10.72
N SER A 34 9.32 -9.09 10.01
CA SER A 34 9.96 -9.23 8.72
C SER A 34 9.07 -10.02 7.76
N LEU A 35 9.08 -9.62 6.49
CA LEU A 35 8.51 -10.35 5.38
C LEU A 35 9.65 -11.13 4.71
N ILE A 36 9.59 -12.46 4.73
CA ILE A 36 10.69 -13.34 4.32
C ILE A 36 10.17 -14.29 3.24
N CYS A 37 10.95 -14.51 2.18
CA CYS A 37 10.63 -15.51 1.17
C CYS A 37 11.38 -16.83 1.39
N LEU A 38 10.98 -17.89 0.68
CA LEU A 38 11.62 -19.22 0.76
C LEU A 38 13.14 -19.22 0.48
N ASN A 39 13.64 -18.23 -0.26
CA ASN A 39 15.07 -18.04 -0.53
C ASN A 39 15.78 -17.13 0.50
N ASN A 40 15.14 -16.86 1.65
CA ASN A 40 15.63 -16.03 2.74
C ASN A 40 15.87 -14.54 2.42
N HIS A 41 15.35 -14.02 1.30
CA HIS A 41 15.28 -12.57 1.12
C HIS A 41 14.34 -11.98 2.17
N THR A 42 14.84 -11.01 2.92
CA THR A 42 14.19 -10.48 4.13
C THR A 42 13.94 -9.00 3.97
N PHE A 43 12.71 -8.57 4.23
CA PHE A 43 12.29 -7.17 4.19
C PHE A 43 11.65 -6.80 5.52
N ASP A 44 12.29 -5.89 6.27
CA ASP A 44 11.80 -5.50 7.59
C ASP A 44 10.66 -4.48 7.52
N PHE A 45 9.69 -4.63 8.42
CA PHE A 45 8.65 -3.62 8.64
C PHE A 45 9.27 -2.40 9.33
N ALA A 46 9.22 -1.25 8.67
CA ALA A 46 9.69 0.01 9.22
C ALA A 46 8.81 0.46 10.40
N LYS A 47 9.36 1.28 11.30
CA LYS A 47 8.64 1.83 12.48
C LYS A 47 7.27 2.44 12.13
N GLN A 48 7.15 3.05 10.95
CA GLN A 48 5.94 3.69 10.46
C GLN A 48 4.89 2.70 9.95
N GLY A 49 5.26 1.44 9.68
CA GLY A 49 4.35 0.39 9.22
C GLY A 49 4.38 0.11 7.71
N TYR A 50 5.41 0.55 6.97
CA TYR A 50 5.61 0.14 5.57
C TYR A 50 6.73 -0.89 5.45
N VAL A 51 6.78 -1.61 4.34
CA VAL A 51 7.90 -2.49 3.97
C VAL A 51 8.64 -1.88 2.78
N ASN A 52 9.96 -1.85 2.83
CA ASN A 52 10.77 -1.43 1.68
C ASN A 52 11.30 -2.65 0.93
N LEU A 53 10.81 -2.84 -0.28
CA LEU A 53 11.14 -3.95 -1.16
C LEU A 53 12.28 -3.63 -2.14
N MET A 54 12.73 -2.37 -2.17
CA MET A 54 13.82 -1.94 -3.03
C MET A 54 15.17 -2.41 -2.50
N THR A 55 15.97 -3.05 -3.34
CA THR A 55 17.36 -3.45 -2.99
C THR A 55 18.38 -2.34 -3.19
N ARG A 56 18.01 -1.28 -3.90
CA ARG A 56 18.86 -0.13 -4.18
C ARG A 56 18.13 1.14 -3.81
N SER A 57 18.85 2.06 -3.20
CA SER A 57 18.33 3.42 -3.00
C SER A 57 18.12 4.07 -4.36
N THR A 58 16.88 4.46 -4.64
CA THR A 58 16.58 5.38 -5.72
C THR A 58 16.77 6.79 -5.18
N ASN A 59 17.47 7.63 -5.94
CA ASN A 59 17.50 9.05 -5.64
C ASN A 59 16.14 9.62 -6.06
N SER A 60 15.19 9.63 -5.13
CA SER A 60 13.94 10.34 -5.33
C SER A 60 14.26 11.81 -5.54
N HIS A 61 13.95 12.34 -6.73
CA HIS A 61 13.99 13.77 -7.01
C HIS A 61 12.84 14.53 -6.30
N TYR A 62 11.90 13.80 -5.70
CA TYR A 62 10.75 14.33 -5.01
C TYR A 62 11.03 14.41 -3.51
N ASP A 63 10.95 15.62 -2.97
CA ASP A 63 11.12 15.89 -1.55
C ASP A 63 9.79 15.77 -0.78
N LYS A 64 9.90 15.77 0.55
CA LYS A 64 8.76 15.71 1.47
C LYS A 64 7.74 16.84 1.24
N LYS A 65 8.18 18.04 0.84
CA LYS A 65 7.31 19.19 0.65
C LYS A 65 6.34 18.97 -0.50
N LEU A 66 6.77 18.29 -1.57
CA LEU A 66 5.88 17.93 -2.66
C LEU A 66 4.71 17.07 -2.17
N PHE A 67 4.99 16.04 -1.38
CA PHE A 67 3.94 15.14 -0.87
C PHE A 67 3.02 15.84 0.14
N GLU A 68 3.56 16.70 0.99
CA GLU A 68 2.75 17.54 1.90
C GLU A 68 1.80 18.46 1.11
N ALA A 69 2.28 19.12 0.06
CA ALA A 69 1.44 19.97 -0.79
C ALA A 69 0.37 19.16 -1.54
N ARG A 70 0.72 17.99 -2.08
CA ARG A 70 -0.23 17.08 -2.76
C ARG A 70 -1.33 16.63 -1.81
N HIS A 71 -0.98 16.10 -0.65
CA HIS A 71 -1.94 15.69 0.37
C HIS A 71 -2.86 16.84 0.73
N LYS A 72 -2.32 18.03 1.02
CA LYS A 72 -3.14 19.20 1.34
C LYS A 72 -4.19 19.47 0.27
N ILE A 73 -3.79 19.49 -1.01
CA ILE A 73 -4.73 19.71 -2.12
C ILE A 73 -5.77 18.57 -2.18
N ILE A 74 -5.35 17.32 -2.07
CA ILE A 74 -6.25 16.17 -2.21
C ILE A 74 -7.23 16.06 -1.04
N THR A 75 -6.82 16.39 0.18
CA THR A 75 -7.63 16.20 1.39
C THR A 75 -8.39 17.43 1.86
N GLU A 76 -7.91 18.63 1.56
CA GLU A 76 -8.52 19.89 2.02
C GLU A 76 -9.24 20.67 0.91
N SER A 77 -9.14 20.24 -0.35
CA SER A 77 -9.89 20.81 -1.46
C SER A 77 -10.77 19.76 -2.13
N ASP A 78 -11.84 20.21 -2.79
CA ASP A 78 -12.74 19.32 -3.53
C ASP A 78 -12.27 19.01 -4.96
N LEU A 79 -11.03 19.37 -5.33
CA LEU A 79 -10.51 19.25 -6.69
C LEU A 79 -10.66 17.83 -7.25
N TYR A 80 -10.45 16.80 -6.42
CA TYR A 80 -10.54 15.39 -6.83
C TYR A 80 -11.81 14.68 -6.35
N GLY A 81 -12.74 15.38 -5.69
CA GLY A 81 -13.92 14.76 -5.07
C GLY A 81 -14.79 13.97 -6.06
N LEU A 82 -15.06 14.57 -7.23
CA LEU A 82 -15.80 13.91 -8.32
C LEU A 82 -15.04 12.72 -8.92
N LEU A 83 -13.72 12.81 -9.02
CA LEU A 83 -12.89 11.71 -9.53
C LEU A 83 -12.94 10.52 -8.56
N HIS A 84 -12.73 10.76 -7.26
CA HIS A 84 -12.81 9.70 -6.25
C HIS A 84 -14.19 9.06 -6.23
N GLN A 85 -15.24 9.87 -6.34
CA GLN A 85 -16.61 9.35 -6.43
C GLN A 85 -16.79 8.44 -7.65
N ARG A 86 -16.41 8.92 -8.84
CA ARG A 86 -16.62 8.12 -10.06
C ARG A 86 -15.82 6.82 -10.04
N ILE A 87 -14.59 6.85 -9.52
CA ILE A 87 -13.78 5.63 -9.37
C ILE A 87 -14.47 4.66 -8.38
N SER A 88 -14.96 5.15 -7.24
CA SER A 88 -15.64 4.29 -6.26
C SER A 88 -16.92 3.64 -6.79
N GLU A 89 -17.69 4.37 -7.63
CA GLU A 89 -18.87 3.83 -8.31
C GLU A 89 -18.47 2.70 -9.27
N VAL A 90 -17.46 2.93 -10.11
CA VAL A 90 -16.97 1.91 -11.05
C VAL A 90 -16.46 0.67 -10.31
N ILE A 91 -15.73 0.83 -9.20
CA ILE A 91 -15.30 -0.30 -8.38
C ILE A 91 -16.53 -1.07 -7.89
N ASN A 92 -17.49 -0.39 -7.27
CA ASN A 92 -18.69 -1.04 -6.72
C ASN A 92 -19.58 -1.70 -7.78
N GLU A 93 -19.61 -1.19 -9.00
CA GLU A 93 -20.33 -1.77 -10.14
C GLU A 93 -19.69 -3.06 -10.67
N ASN A 94 -18.37 -3.25 -10.48
CA ASN A 94 -17.60 -4.34 -11.07
C ASN A 94 -17.13 -5.41 -10.08
N ILE A 95 -17.31 -5.20 -8.78
CA ILE A 95 -17.04 -6.24 -7.77
C ILE A 95 -18.25 -7.17 -7.66
N GLU A 96 -17.98 -8.47 -7.74
CA GLU A 96 -19.01 -9.46 -7.42
C GLU A 96 -19.27 -9.47 -5.91
N THR A 97 -20.54 -9.53 -5.52
CA THR A 97 -21.01 -9.65 -4.12
C THR A 97 -20.73 -11.04 -3.53
N SER A 98 -19.57 -11.63 -3.85
CA SER A 98 -19.07 -12.81 -3.16
C SER A 98 -18.53 -12.41 -1.77
N ASN A 99 -18.64 -13.31 -0.79
CA ASN A 99 -18.17 -13.08 0.59
C ASN A 99 -16.63 -13.03 0.73
N ASN A 100 -15.91 -12.76 -0.35
CA ASN A 100 -14.46 -12.75 -0.36
C ASN A 100 -13.92 -11.34 -0.07
N GLU A 101 -12.77 -11.29 0.59
CA GLU A 101 -12.04 -10.04 0.81
C GLU A 101 -11.50 -9.50 -0.52
N ILE A 102 -11.62 -8.19 -0.72
CA ILE A 102 -11.26 -7.53 -1.98
C ILE A 102 -10.03 -6.67 -1.74
N MET A 103 -8.94 -6.93 -2.47
CA MET A 103 -7.76 -6.07 -2.44
C MET A 103 -7.80 -5.04 -3.57
N ILE A 104 -7.78 -3.75 -3.22
CA ILE A 104 -7.62 -2.64 -4.15
C ILE A 104 -6.14 -2.25 -4.17
N PHE A 105 -5.50 -2.41 -5.33
CA PHE A 105 -4.10 -2.08 -5.53
C PHE A 105 -3.92 -0.73 -6.23
N ASP A 106 -3.21 0.20 -5.60
CA ASP A 106 -2.82 1.49 -6.17
C ASP A 106 -1.32 1.49 -6.52
N ALA A 107 -1.06 1.38 -7.83
CA ALA A 107 0.28 1.37 -8.40
C ALA A 107 0.74 2.80 -8.72
N GLY A 108 1.70 3.32 -7.96
CA GLY A 108 2.08 4.73 -7.98
C GLY A 108 1.27 5.57 -6.98
N CYS A 109 0.99 5.00 -5.80
CA CYS A 109 0.06 5.59 -4.83
C CYS A 109 0.54 6.91 -4.21
N GLY A 110 1.80 7.30 -4.41
CA GLY A 110 2.41 8.48 -3.83
C GLY A 110 2.29 8.48 -2.31
N GLU A 111 1.57 9.46 -1.76
CA GLU A 111 1.33 9.60 -0.32
C GLU A 111 0.03 8.95 0.18
N GLY A 112 -0.72 8.29 -0.71
CA GLY A 112 -1.84 7.43 -0.34
C GLY A 112 -3.20 8.12 -0.20
N SER A 113 -3.31 9.45 -0.33
CA SER A 113 -4.59 10.15 -0.15
C SER A 113 -5.64 9.68 -1.16
N HIS A 114 -5.29 9.44 -2.42
CA HIS A 114 -6.25 8.98 -3.42
C HIS A 114 -6.85 7.62 -3.07
N LEU A 115 -6.01 6.62 -2.78
CA LEU A 115 -6.45 5.29 -2.38
C LEU A 115 -7.37 5.35 -1.15
N ASN A 116 -6.98 6.10 -0.10
CA ASN A 116 -7.80 6.22 1.10
C ASN A 116 -9.17 6.84 0.80
N MET A 117 -9.22 7.95 0.07
CA MET A 117 -10.47 8.64 -0.26
C MET A 117 -11.40 7.79 -1.13
N ILE A 118 -10.85 7.00 -2.05
CA ILE A 118 -11.63 6.07 -2.88
C ILE A 118 -12.25 4.98 -2.01
N LEU A 119 -11.46 4.33 -1.15
CA LEU A 119 -11.95 3.28 -0.24
C LEU A 119 -13.03 3.79 0.72
N ASP A 120 -12.84 4.99 1.29
CA ASP A 120 -13.83 5.64 2.16
C ASP A 120 -15.16 5.89 1.43
N LYS A 121 -15.12 6.18 0.13
CA LYS A 121 -16.32 6.36 -0.70
C LYS A 121 -16.95 5.04 -1.14
N CYS A 122 -16.17 3.97 -1.34
CA CYS A 122 -16.70 2.63 -1.61
C CYS A 122 -17.59 2.14 -0.47
N LYS A 123 -17.28 2.51 0.79
CA LYS A 123 -18.02 2.12 2.01
C LYS A 123 -18.20 0.59 2.14
N ASN A 124 -17.20 -0.16 1.72
CA ASN A 124 -17.20 -1.61 1.77
C ASN A 124 -16.11 -2.12 2.72
N GLU A 125 -16.51 -2.68 3.86
CA GLU A 125 -15.59 -3.16 4.90
C GLU A 125 -14.80 -4.41 4.49
N ALA A 126 -15.24 -5.12 3.44
CA ALA A 126 -14.50 -6.24 2.88
C ALA A 126 -13.31 -5.80 2.01
N MET A 127 -13.18 -4.50 1.71
CA MET A 127 -12.07 -3.97 0.93
C MET A 127 -10.85 -3.65 1.79
N ILE A 128 -9.68 -4.04 1.29
CA ILE A 128 -8.38 -3.62 1.81
C ILE A 128 -7.60 -2.89 0.72
N GLY A 129 -6.91 -1.81 1.08
CA GLY A 129 -6.02 -1.09 0.18
C GLY A 129 -4.57 -1.55 0.31
N LEU A 130 -3.91 -1.69 -0.84
CA LEU A 130 -2.47 -1.83 -0.96
C LEU A 130 -1.94 -0.70 -1.85
N GLY A 131 -1.02 0.10 -1.33
CA GLY A 131 -0.29 1.09 -2.11
C GLY A 131 1.16 0.68 -2.35
N LEU A 132 1.63 0.85 -3.59
CA LEU A 132 3.03 0.70 -3.97
C LEU A 132 3.51 1.96 -4.68
N ASP A 133 4.65 2.48 -4.25
CA ASP A 133 5.33 3.58 -4.93
C ASP A 133 6.85 3.45 -4.79
N ILE A 134 7.60 3.95 -5.75
CA ILE A 134 9.06 3.96 -5.70
C ILE A 134 9.60 5.04 -4.75
N SER A 135 8.80 6.06 -4.46
CA SER A 135 9.12 7.16 -3.56
C SER A 135 8.93 6.76 -2.10
N LYS A 136 10.05 6.58 -1.41
CA LYS A 136 10.07 6.32 0.03
C LYS A 136 9.37 7.41 0.85
N GLU A 137 9.53 8.69 0.48
CA GLU A 137 8.93 9.80 1.22
C GLU A 137 7.41 9.80 1.11
N GLY A 138 6.87 9.45 -0.06
CA GLY A 138 5.43 9.28 -0.26
C GLY A 138 4.87 8.17 0.62
N ILE A 139 5.44 6.96 0.51
CA ILE A 139 5.01 5.79 1.29
C ILE A 139 5.18 6.00 2.80
N LEU A 140 6.24 6.69 3.23
CA LEU A 140 6.44 7.03 4.64
C LEU A 140 5.30 7.91 5.17
N MET A 141 4.80 8.84 4.36
CA MET A 141 3.66 9.67 4.70
C MET A 141 2.36 8.88 4.68
N ALA A 142 2.16 8.04 3.66
CA ALA A 142 1.02 7.14 3.55
C ALA A 142 0.86 6.25 4.79
N ALA A 143 1.93 5.56 5.18
CA ALA A 143 1.92 4.67 6.34
C ALA A 143 1.67 5.39 7.67
N LYS A 144 2.06 6.68 7.78
CA LYS A 144 1.77 7.48 8.98
C LYS A 144 0.30 7.86 9.09
N ASN A 145 -0.30 8.26 7.97
CA ASN A 145 -1.66 8.80 7.90
C ASN A 145 -2.73 7.70 7.83
N TYR A 146 -2.45 6.62 7.10
CA TYR A 146 -3.44 5.59 6.72
C TYR A 146 -3.03 4.21 7.23
N ARG A 147 -3.08 4.02 8.55
CA ARG A 147 -2.52 2.84 9.24
C ARG A 147 -3.30 1.54 9.06
N LYS A 148 -4.46 1.59 8.40
CA LYS A 148 -5.31 0.42 8.13
C LYS A 148 -5.09 -0.17 6.74
N LEU A 149 -4.18 0.42 5.95
CA LEU A 149 -3.85 -0.01 4.59
C LEU A 149 -2.41 -0.54 4.55
N ILE A 150 -2.11 -1.34 3.52
CA ILE A 150 -0.78 -1.93 3.31
C ILE A 150 0.04 -0.98 2.42
N TRP A 151 1.30 -0.75 2.78
CA TRP A 151 2.17 0.20 2.09
C TRP A 151 3.54 -0.39 1.80
N PHE A 152 3.92 -0.41 0.52
CA PHE A 152 5.22 -0.88 0.07
C PHE A 152 5.98 0.20 -0.69
N VAL A 153 7.27 0.34 -0.36
CA VAL A 153 8.20 0.99 -1.29
C VAL A 153 8.68 -0.07 -2.26
N GLY A 154 8.44 0.10 -3.55
CA GLY A 154 8.74 -0.93 -4.55
C GLY A 154 8.77 -0.41 -5.98
N ASP A 155 9.33 -1.22 -6.86
CA ASP A 155 9.34 -0.99 -8.30
C ASP A 155 8.15 -1.73 -8.92
N LEU A 156 7.26 -1.00 -9.59
CA LEU A 156 6.08 -1.59 -10.24
C LEU A 156 6.48 -2.64 -11.31
N ALA A 157 7.64 -2.47 -11.97
CA ALA A 157 8.15 -3.44 -12.93
C ALA A 157 8.54 -4.78 -12.27
N LYS A 158 8.66 -4.81 -10.95
CA LYS A 158 8.89 -6.00 -10.12
C LYS A 158 7.88 -6.03 -8.99
N SER A 159 6.60 -5.97 -9.35
CA SER A 159 5.48 -5.99 -8.40
C SER A 159 5.62 -7.17 -7.44
N PRO A 160 5.35 -6.98 -6.14
CA PRO A 160 5.34 -8.06 -5.17
C PRO A 160 4.03 -8.86 -5.18
N LEU A 161 3.10 -8.58 -6.10
CA LEU A 161 1.86 -9.34 -6.20
C LEU A 161 2.08 -10.63 -6.99
N VAL A 162 1.37 -11.69 -6.60
CA VAL A 162 1.25 -12.91 -7.39
C VAL A 162 0.53 -12.61 -8.71
N ASP A 163 0.95 -13.27 -9.80
CA ASP A 163 0.26 -13.24 -11.10
C ASP A 163 -1.01 -14.10 -11.10
#